data_AF-A0A1H7ZWR9-F1
#
_entry.id   AF-A0A1H7ZWR9-F1
#
_cell.length_a   1.000
_cell.length_b   1.000
_cell.length_c   1.000
_cell.angle_alpha   90.00
_cell.angle_beta   90.00
_cell.angle_gamma   90.00
#
_symmetry.space_group_name_H-M   'P 1'
#
loop_
_entity.id
_entity.type
_entity.pdbx_description
1 polymer ?
#
loop_
_entity_poly.entity_id
_entity_poly.type
_entity_poly.pdbx_seq_one_letter_code
_entity_poly.pdbx_strand_id
1 'polypeptide(L)'
;MIIAAFAGTLMSAAAPYSFAGTPEEAAKKEAEVLLYSLSASWNEFQHANDAIVNAEGNHLDIEADYQYYYNAINADNQRPAADKEASLRKLLKTYAQKHKKRAAEELIKQKRLVQFMEKRLTEHQMQFKSYKSKYKKLLGNKALPEVTELEKKLQVSANDLEKQMEKYTQTAAQYDQKFEQVKKGFV
;
A
#
# COMPACT_ATOMS: atom_id res chain seq x y z
N MET A 1 28.78 -29.05 16.16
CA MET A 1 27.47 -29.74 16.10
C MET A 1 27.19 -30.09 14.66
N ILE A 2 26.88 -31.37 14.42
CA ILE A 2 26.79 -32.05 13.13
C ILE A 2 25.31 -32.25 12.77
N ILE A 3 25.00 -32.06 11.48
CA ILE A 3 23.87 -32.58 10.67
C ILE A 3 22.44 -32.11 10.98
N ALA A 4 21.83 -31.46 9.98
CA ALA A 4 20.61 -31.98 9.33
C ALA A 4 20.43 -31.33 7.95
N ALA A 5 20.81 -32.10 6.92
CA ALA A 5 20.34 -31.88 5.56
C ALA A 5 18.86 -32.26 5.48
N PHE A 6 18.02 -31.37 4.93
CA PHE A 6 16.71 -31.74 4.41
C PHE A 6 16.71 -31.49 2.90
N ALA A 7 17.20 -32.49 2.18
CA ALA A 7 16.70 -32.78 0.84
C ALA A 7 15.36 -33.50 1.02
N GLY A 8 14.29 -32.95 0.45
CA GLY A 8 12.95 -33.48 0.61
C GLY A 8 11.99 -32.87 -0.40
N THR A 9 12.04 -33.42 -1.60
CA THR A 9 11.07 -33.25 -2.68
C THR A 9 9.63 -33.25 -2.16
N LEU A 10 8.91 -32.15 -2.36
CA LEU A 10 7.47 -32.18 -2.61
C LEU A 10 7.21 -31.31 -3.84
N MET A 11 7.43 -31.92 -5.01
CA MET A 11 6.51 -31.68 -6.12
C MET A 11 5.13 -32.11 -5.61
N SER A 12 4.40 -31.17 -5.00
CA SER A 12 2.95 -31.32 -4.93
C SER A 12 2.46 -31.07 -6.35
N ALA A 13 2.32 -32.16 -7.10
CA ALA A 13 1.33 -32.22 -8.16
C ALA A 13 0.00 -31.88 -7.49
N ALA A 14 -0.39 -30.62 -7.56
CA ALA A 14 -1.77 -30.24 -7.26
C ALA A 14 -2.62 -31.10 -8.20
N ALA A 15 -3.35 -32.06 -7.61
CA ALA A 15 -4.32 -32.84 -8.34
C ALA A 15 -5.19 -31.87 -9.14
N PRO A 16 -5.41 -32.09 -10.45
CA PRO A 16 -6.31 -31.22 -11.19
C PRO A 16 -7.66 -31.32 -10.50
N TYR A 17 -8.14 -30.22 -9.93
CA TYR A 17 -9.53 -30.08 -9.54
C TYR A 17 -10.35 -30.33 -10.81
N SER A 18 -10.82 -31.57 -11.01
CA SER A 18 -11.71 -31.90 -12.10
C SER A 18 -13.06 -31.34 -11.72
N PHE A 19 -13.35 -30.12 -12.17
CA PHE A 19 -14.72 -29.63 -12.14
C PHE A 19 -15.56 -30.53 -13.03
N ALA A 20 -16.49 -31.27 -12.42
CA ALA A 20 -17.57 -31.93 -13.15
C ALA A 20 -18.41 -30.82 -13.80
N GLY A 21 -18.26 -30.64 -15.10
CA GLY A 21 -18.86 -29.56 -15.88
C GLY A 21 -18.29 -29.51 -17.29
N THR A 22 -18.95 -28.76 -18.17
CA THR A 22 -18.46 -28.51 -19.52
C THR A 22 -17.13 -27.74 -19.48
N PRO A 23 -16.30 -27.79 -20.55
CA PRO A 23 -15.09 -26.97 -20.63
C PRO A 23 -15.34 -25.46 -20.44
N GLU A 24 -16.55 -24.99 -20.76
CA GLU A 24 -16.97 -23.61 -20.55
C GLU A 24 -17.17 -23.29 -19.07
N GLU A 25 -17.89 -24.14 -18.34
CA GLU A 25 -18.12 -23.98 -16.90
C GLU A 25 -16.80 -24.05 -16.12
N ALA A 26 -15.89 -24.94 -16.53
CA ALA A 26 -14.56 -25.02 -15.95
C ALA A 26 -13.75 -23.74 -16.17
N ALA A 27 -13.76 -23.19 -17.39
CA ALA A 27 -13.07 -21.94 -17.72
C ALA A 27 -13.64 -20.75 -16.94
N LYS A 28 -14.97 -20.61 -16.91
CA LYS A 28 -15.65 -19.58 -16.14
C LYS A 28 -15.26 -19.62 -14.66
N LYS A 29 -15.39 -20.79 -14.03
CA LYS A 29 -15.09 -20.94 -12.60
C LYS A 29 -13.63 -20.66 -12.27
N GLU A 30 -12.71 -21.06 -13.13
CA GLU A 30 -11.28 -20.76 -12.96
C GLU A 30 -11.02 -19.25 -13.08
N ALA A 31 -11.69 -18.55 -14.02
CA ALA A 31 -11.62 -17.10 -14.12
C ALA A 31 -12.20 -16.39 -12.87
N GLU A 32 -13.33 -16.86 -12.34
CA GLU A 32 -13.92 -16.36 -11.10
C GLU A 32 -12.97 -16.52 -9.90
N VAL A 33 -12.30 -17.66 -9.79
CA VAL A 33 -11.30 -17.90 -8.73
C VAL A 33 -10.12 -16.94 -8.85
N LEU A 34 -9.60 -16.73 -10.08
CA LEU A 34 -8.50 -15.78 -10.31
C LEU A 34 -8.93 -14.33 -10.00
N LEU A 35 -10.15 -13.94 -10.37
CA LEU A 35 -10.74 -12.65 -10.02
C LEU A 35 -10.85 -12.45 -8.51
N TYR A 36 -11.40 -13.44 -7.81
CA TYR A 36 -11.53 -13.41 -6.36
C TYR A 36 -10.16 -13.27 -5.69
N SER A 37 -9.18 -14.07 -6.10
CA SER A 37 -7.84 -14.07 -5.55
C SER A 37 -7.11 -12.73 -5.74
N LEU A 38 -7.25 -12.11 -6.92
CA LEU A 38 -6.74 -10.77 -7.20
C LEU A 38 -7.42 -9.72 -6.31
N SER A 39 -8.74 -9.82 -6.14
CA SER A 39 -9.53 -8.90 -5.32
C SER A 39 -9.14 -8.98 -3.84
N ALA A 40 -8.96 -10.19 -3.34
CA ALA A 40 -8.50 -10.43 -1.97
C ALA A 40 -7.11 -9.82 -1.73
N SER A 41 -6.16 -10.06 -2.64
CA SER A 41 -4.81 -9.48 -2.55
C SER A 41 -4.84 -7.95 -2.56
N TRP A 42 -5.71 -7.34 -3.37
CA TRP A 42 -5.88 -5.88 -3.40
C TRP A 42 -6.48 -5.34 -2.10
N ASN A 43 -7.48 -6.01 -1.54
CA ASN A 43 -8.08 -5.61 -0.26
C ASN A 43 -7.06 -5.72 0.88
N GLU A 44 -6.25 -6.78 0.92
CA GLU A 44 -5.17 -6.92 1.89
C GLU A 44 -4.15 -5.78 1.78
N PHE A 45 -3.79 -5.38 0.54
CA PHE A 45 -2.94 -4.22 0.30
C PHE A 45 -3.55 -2.93 0.86
N GLN A 46 -4.84 -2.68 0.62
CA GLN A 46 -5.53 -1.49 1.13
C GLN A 46 -5.56 -1.47 2.66
N HIS A 47 -5.94 -2.58 3.30
CA HIS A 47 -5.95 -2.69 4.76
C HIS A 47 -4.57 -2.50 5.38
N ALA A 48 -3.52 -3.08 4.78
CA ALA A 48 -2.16 -2.88 5.23
C ALA A 48 -1.72 -1.42 5.11
N ASN A 49 -2.09 -0.73 4.03
CA ASN A 49 -1.81 0.69 3.86
C ASN A 49 -2.55 1.53 4.92
N ASP A 50 -3.83 1.27 5.17
CA ASP A 50 -4.60 1.98 6.18
C ASP A 50 -4.01 1.78 7.58
N ALA A 51 -3.53 0.57 7.88
CA ALA A 51 -2.84 0.29 9.13
C ALA A 51 -1.52 1.06 9.25
N ILE A 52 -0.78 1.25 8.14
CA ILE A 52 0.43 2.08 8.14
C ILE A 52 0.08 3.52 8.48
N VAL A 53 -0.90 4.11 7.78
CA VAL A 53 -1.28 5.53 7.92
C VAL A 53 -1.88 5.82 9.29
N ASN A 54 -2.69 4.91 9.82
CA ASN A 54 -3.41 5.12 11.09
C ASN A 54 -2.67 4.58 12.32
N ALA A 55 -1.46 4.04 12.18
CA ALA A 55 -0.65 3.60 13.32
C ALA A 55 -0.39 4.74 14.32
N GLU A 56 -0.29 4.42 15.61
CA GLU A 56 0.00 5.37 16.69
C GLU A 56 1.13 6.36 16.34
N GLY A 57 0.93 7.63 16.71
CA GLY A 57 1.82 8.73 16.34
C GLY A 57 1.67 9.11 14.87
N ASN A 58 0.47 8.94 14.31
CA ASN A 58 0.16 9.33 12.94
C ASN A 58 0.11 10.86 12.79
N HIS A 59 -0.14 11.31 11.56
CA HIS A 59 -0.23 12.73 11.24
C HIS A 59 -1.35 13.46 12.01
N LEU A 60 -2.47 12.81 12.33
CA LEU A 60 -3.54 13.41 13.13
C LEU A 60 -3.14 13.57 14.59
N ASP A 61 -2.46 12.58 15.17
CA ASP A 61 -1.94 12.65 16.54
C ASP A 61 -0.94 13.82 16.69
N ILE A 62 -0.06 14.00 15.69
CA ILE A 62 0.91 15.10 15.65
C ILE A 62 0.21 16.47 15.56
N GLU A 63 -0.88 16.57 14.80
CA GLU A 63 -1.68 17.79 14.70
C GLU A 63 -2.39 18.11 16.02
N ALA A 64 -3.01 17.11 16.65
CA ALA A 64 -3.66 17.26 17.94
C ALA A 64 -2.69 17.74 19.03
N ASP A 65 -1.49 17.12 19.10
CA ASP A 65 -0.39 17.56 19.97
C ASP A 65 -0.06 19.04 19.75
N TYR A 66 0.13 19.44 18.48
CA TYR A 66 0.49 20.81 18.14
C TYR A 66 -0.57 21.81 18.61
N GLN A 67 -1.84 21.55 18.29
CA GLN A 67 -2.95 22.43 18.67
C GLN A 67 -3.06 22.55 20.19
N TYR A 68 -2.90 21.45 20.92
CA TYR A 68 -2.90 21.45 22.37
C TYR A 68 -1.83 22.38 22.94
N TYR A 69 -0.56 22.20 22.54
CA TYR A 69 0.54 23.02 23.06
C TYR A 69 0.48 24.47 22.58
N TYR A 70 0.03 24.72 21.35
CA TYR A 70 -0.16 26.07 20.81
C TYR A 70 -1.15 26.86 21.66
N ASN A 71 -2.31 26.25 21.96
CA ASN A 71 -3.34 26.86 22.80
C ASN A 71 -2.85 27.09 24.24
N ALA A 72 -2.12 26.12 24.81
CA ALA A 72 -1.55 26.25 26.15
C ALA A 72 -0.55 27.41 26.25
N ILE A 73 0.31 27.59 25.25
CA ILE A 73 1.29 28.71 25.21
C ILE A 73 0.56 30.06 25.09
N ASN A 74 -0.48 30.14 24.26
CA ASN A 74 -1.20 31.39 24.05
C ASN A 74 -2.05 31.79 25.27
N ALA A 75 -2.64 30.82 25.96
CA ALA A 75 -3.44 31.03 27.17
C ALA A 75 -2.60 31.44 28.41
N ASP A 76 -1.29 31.20 28.41
CA ASP A 76 -0.38 31.55 29.50
C ASP A 76 -0.13 33.07 29.58
N ASN A 77 -1.03 33.83 30.20
CA ASN A 77 -0.92 35.30 30.31
C ASN A 77 0.23 35.80 31.19
N GLN A 78 0.92 34.92 31.92
CA GLN A 78 2.01 35.30 32.81
C GLN A 78 3.37 35.30 32.11
N ARG A 79 3.47 34.64 30.94
CA ARG A 79 4.71 34.56 30.17
C ARG A 79 4.98 35.84 29.37
N PRO A 80 6.21 36.39 29.40
CA PRO A 80 6.62 37.49 28.53
C PRO A 80 6.41 37.17 27.04
N ALA A 81 6.07 38.20 26.25
CA ALA A 81 5.76 38.03 24.83
C ALA A 81 6.92 37.40 24.01
N ALA A 82 8.16 37.82 24.28
CA ALA A 82 9.34 37.25 23.62
C ALA A 82 9.53 35.76 23.91
N ASP A 83 9.26 35.34 25.15
CA ASP A 83 9.37 33.92 25.55
C ASP A 83 8.24 33.08 24.96
N LYS A 84 7.03 33.65 24.82
CA LYS A 84 5.94 33.02 24.06
C LYS A 84 6.33 32.80 22.61
N GLU A 85 6.86 33.83 21.95
CA GLU A 85 7.27 33.74 20.55
C GLU A 85 8.37 32.69 20.35
N ALA A 86 9.39 32.68 21.22
CA ALA A 86 10.44 31.66 21.20
C ALA A 86 9.87 30.23 21.40
N SER A 87 8.90 30.08 22.31
CA SER A 87 8.21 28.81 22.57
C SER A 87 7.41 28.35 21.36
N LEU A 88 6.67 29.25 20.71
CA LEU A 88 5.89 28.95 19.50
C LEU A 88 6.79 28.57 18.32
N ARG A 89 7.91 29.28 18.11
CA ARG A 89 8.90 28.93 17.08
C ARG A 89 9.49 27.54 17.32
N LYS A 90 9.81 27.21 18.59
CA LYS A 90 10.30 25.89 18.97
C LYS A 90 9.24 24.81 18.71
N LEU A 91 7.99 25.07 19.10
CA LEU A 91 6.86 24.16 18.89
C LEU A 91 6.66 23.88 17.39
N LEU A 92 6.64 24.90 16.55
CA LEU A 92 6.50 24.76 15.10
C LEU A 92 7.62 23.93 14.48
N LYS A 93 8.87 24.16 14.92
CA LYS A 93 10.02 23.36 14.48
C LYS A 93 9.88 21.89 14.87
N THR A 94 9.48 21.60 16.11
CA THR A 94 9.25 20.23 16.59
C THR A 94 8.10 19.56 15.83
N TYR A 95 7.01 20.27 15.59
CA TYR A 95 5.86 19.81 14.79
C TYR A 95 6.28 19.42 13.37
N ALA A 96 6.96 20.32 12.66
CA ALA A 96 7.42 20.05 11.30
C ALA A 96 8.41 18.88 11.25
N GLN A 97 9.30 18.77 12.25
CA GLN A 97 10.24 17.65 12.35
C GLN A 97 9.52 16.31 12.58
N LYS A 98 8.52 16.27 13.47
CA LYS A 98 7.70 15.08 13.74
C LYS A 98 7.01 14.60 12.46
N HIS A 99 6.37 15.51 11.72
CA HIS A 99 5.71 15.17 10.46
C HIS A 99 6.67 14.67 9.38
N LYS A 100 7.83 15.32 9.20
CA LYS A 100 8.86 14.84 8.26
C LYS A 100 9.32 13.43 8.61
N LYS A 101 9.61 13.19 9.90
CA LYS A 101 10.04 11.87 10.37
C LYS A 101 8.97 10.82 10.11
N ARG A 102 7.72 11.12 10.49
CA ARG A 102 6.58 10.22 10.30
C ARG A 102 6.35 9.89 8.82
N ALA A 103 6.33 10.89 7.94
CA ALA A 103 6.15 10.68 6.50
C ALA A 103 7.27 9.83 5.88
N ALA A 104 8.52 9.99 6.34
CA ALA A 104 9.63 9.16 5.90
C ALA A 104 9.48 7.69 6.34
N GLU A 105 9.02 7.46 7.58
CA GLU A 105 8.74 6.11 8.10
C GLU A 105 7.58 5.44 7.36
N GLU A 106 6.49 6.18 7.09
CA GLU A 106 5.36 5.69 6.28
C GLU A 106 5.80 5.32 4.88
N LEU A 107 6.58 6.19 4.21
CA LEU A 107 7.09 5.93 2.85
C LEU A 107 7.91 4.64 2.78
N ILE A 108 8.76 4.36 3.79
CA ILE A 108 9.54 3.12 3.82
C ILE A 108 8.62 1.89 3.89
N LYS A 109 7.59 1.92 4.75
CA LYS A 109 6.64 0.81 4.89
C LYS A 109 5.78 0.65 3.64
N GLN A 110 5.30 1.76 3.08
CA GLN A 110 4.51 1.79 1.86
C GLN A 110 5.29 1.27 0.64
N LYS A 111 6.58 1.62 0.51
CA LYS A 111 7.46 1.05 -0.54
C LYS A 111 7.53 -0.47 -0.47
N ARG A 112 7.72 -1.03 0.73
CA ARG A 112 7.76 -2.49 0.93
C ARG A 112 6.42 -3.14 0.59
N LEU A 113 5.32 -2.49 0.96
CA LEU A 113 3.97 -2.94 0.65
C LEU A 113 3.69 -2.93 -0.86
N VAL A 114 4.12 -1.88 -1.56
CA VAL A 114 4.05 -1.78 -3.03
C VAL A 114 4.85 -2.91 -3.68
N GLN A 115 6.11 -3.13 -3.27
CA GLN A 115 6.94 -4.22 -3.79
C GLN A 115 6.31 -5.60 -3.59
N PHE A 116 5.68 -5.82 -2.44
CA PHE A 116 4.93 -7.06 -2.19
C PHE A 116 3.76 -7.21 -3.17
N MET A 117 2.98 -6.15 -3.38
CA MET A 117 1.85 -6.17 -4.31
C MET A 117 2.28 -6.30 -5.77
N GLU A 118 3.39 -5.69 -6.19
CA GLU A 118 3.98 -5.85 -7.53
C GLU A 118 4.30 -7.33 -7.81
N LYS A 119 4.90 -8.02 -6.84
CA LYS A 119 5.17 -9.45 -6.95
C LYS A 119 3.87 -10.26 -7.09
N ARG A 120 2.85 -9.97 -6.28
CA ARG A 120 1.53 -10.63 -6.36
C ARG A 120 0.85 -10.39 -7.71
N LEU A 121 0.86 -9.15 -8.21
CA LEU A 121 0.33 -8.83 -9.54
C LEU A 121 1.06 -9.59 -10.64
N THR A 122 2.38 -9.72 -10.54
CA THR A 122 3.18 -10.51 -11.48
C THR A 122 2.76 -11.99 -11.45
N GLU A 123 2.57 -12.56 -10.26
CA GLU A 123 2.04 -13.93 -10.08
C GLU A 123 0.66 -14.09 -10.73
N HIS A 124 -0.27 -13.16 -10.49
CA HIS A 124 -1.59 -13.20 -11.12
C HIS A 124 -1.55 -13.04 -12.64
N GLN A 125 -0.67 -12.18 -13.16
CA GLN A 125 -0.47 -12.05 -14.61
C GLN A 125 0.06 -13.34 -15.23
N MET A 126 0.99 -14.05 -14.57
CA MET A 126 1.48 -15.34 -15.03
C MET A 126 0.38 -16.41 -15.01
N GLN A 127 -0.41 -16.47 -13.93
CA GLN A 127 -1.57 -17.35 -13.83
C GLN A 127 -2.58 -17.06 -14.94
N PHE A 128 -2.86 -15.78 -15.21
CA PHE A 128 -3.77 -15.39 -16.27
C PHE A 128 -3.26 -15.75 -17.67
N LYS A 129 -1.95 -15.61 -17.93
CA LYS A 129 -1.34 -16.08 -19.19
C LYS A 129 -1.49 -17.60 -19.35
N SER A 130 -1.24 -18.36 -18.28
CA SER A 130 -1.43 -19.82 -18.27
C SER A 130 -2.89 -20.20 -18.52
N TYR A 131 -3.82 -19.53 -17.87
CA TYR A 131 -5.26 -19.67 -18.08
C TYR A 131 -5.66 -19.41 -19.54
N LYS A 132 -5.21 -18.29 -20.14
CA LYS A 132 -5.48 -17.98 -21.55
C LYS A 132 -4.94 -19.06 -22.50
N SER A 133 -3.76 -19.61 -22.19
CA SER A 133 -3.17 -20.71 -22.98
C SER A 133 -4.00 -21.99 -22.88
N LYS A 134 -4.38 -22.38 -21.65
CA LYS A 134 -5.19 -23.57 -21.35
C LYS A 134 -6.54 -23.56 -22.08
N TYR A 135 -7.21 -22.40 -22.11
CA TYR A 135 -8.53 -22.25 -22.73
C TYR A 135 -8.50 -21.54 -24.09
N LYS A 136 -7.34 -21.47 -24.77
CA LYS A 136 -7.15 -20.69 -26.02
C LYS A 136 -8.22 -20.96 -27.09
N LYS A 137 -8.55 -22.24 -27.34
CA LYS A 137 -9.55 -22.62 -28.35
C LYS A 137 -10.96 -22.13 -28.00
N LEU A 138 -11.32 -22.18 -26.71
CA LEU A 138 -12.61 -21.70 -26.22
C LEU A 138 -12.69 -20.17 -26.31
N LEU A 139 -11.66 -19.48 -25.81
CA LEU A 139 -11.60 -18.02 -25.77
C LEU A 139 -11.48 -17.39 -27.16
N GLY A 140 -10.94 -18.10 -28.14
CA GLY A 140 -10.91 -17.66 -29.54
C GLY A 140 -12.28 -17.68 -30.23
N ASN A 141 -13.22 -18.49 -29.73
CA ASN A 141 -14.55 -18.65 -30.31
C ASN A 141 -15.65 -17.93 -29.51
N LYS A 142 -15.38 -17.60 -28.23
CA LYS A 142 -16.35 -17.02 -27.32
C LYS A 142 -15.67 -16.10 -26.31
N ALA A 143 -16.18 -14.89 -26.16
CA ALA A 143 -15.79 -14.00 -25.07
C ALA A 143 -16.50 -14.42 -23.78
N LEU A 144 -15.73 -14.67 -22.71
CA LEU A 144 -16.25 -14.91 -21.38
C LEU A 144 -16.15 -13.61 -20.56
N PRO A 145 -17.25 -13.05 -20.03
CA PRO A 145 -17.24 -11.78 -19.30
C PRO A 145 -16.20 -11.74 -18.15
N GLU A 146 -16.07 -12.83 -17.41
CA GLU A 146 -15.16 -12.97 -16.27
C GLU A 146 -13.68 -12.85 -16.69
N VAL A 147 -13.35 -13.28 -17.91
CA VAL A 147 -12.00 -13.17 -18.48
C VAL A 147 -11.69 -11.73 -18.85
N THR A 148 -12.65 -11.03 -19.45
CA THR A 148 -12.54 -9.60 -19.76
C THR A 148 -12.43 -8.76 -18.49
N GLU A 149 -13.21 -9.09 -17.46
CA GLU A 149 -13.14 -8.44 -16.16
C GLU A 149 -11.77 -8.66 -15.51
N LEU A 150 -11.24 -9.90 -15.55
CA LEU A 150 -9.94 -10.22 -14.99
C LEU A 150 -8.81 -9.45 -15.67
N GLU A 151 -8.83 -9.36 -16.99
CA GLU A 151 -7.87 -8.58 -17.77
C GLU A 151 -7.93 -7.10 -17.40
N LYS A 152 -9.14 -6.53 -17.35
CA LYS A 152 -9.35 -5.14 -16.97
C LYS A 152 -8.84 -4.88 -15.55
N LYS A 153 -9.17 -5.76 -14.60
CA LYS A 153 -8.81 -5.59 -13.19
C LYS A 153 -7.30 -5.69 -12.98
N LEU A 154 -6.61 -6.59 -13.69
CA LEU A 154 -5.15 -6.67 -13.69
C LEU A 154 -4.51 -5.37 -14.20
N GLN A 155 -5.01 -4.83 -15.31
CA GLN A 155 -4.48 -3.59 -15.87
C GLN A 155 -4.71 -2.38 -14.93
N VAL A 156 -5.93 -2.26 -14.39
CA VAL A 156 -6.28 -1.19 -13.45
C VAL A 156 -5.42 -1.29 -12.19
N SER A 157 -5.28 -2.49 -11.62
CA SER A 157 -4.50 -2.69 -10.39
C SER A 157 -3.02 -2.33 -10.58
N ALA A 158 -2.43 -2.66 -11.74
CA ALA A 158 -1.05 -2.29 -12.05
C ALA A 158 -0.90 -0.76 -12.14
N ASN A 159 -1.78 -0.09 -12.90
CA ASN A 159 -1.74 1.36 -13.05
C ASN A 159 -1.98 2.09 -11.72
N ASP A 160 -2.90 1.59 -10.90
CA ASP A 160 -3.22 2.19 -9.60
C ASP A 160 -2.07 2.02 -8.62
N LEU A 161 -1.36 0.89 -8.66
CA LEU A 161 -0.20 0.65 -7.79
C LEU A 161 0.94 1.64 -8.07
N GLU A 162 1.23 1.92 -9.34
CA GLU A 162 2.21 2.94 -9.74
C GLU A 162 1.82 4.33 -9.23
N LYS A 163 0.56 4.73 -9.41
CA LYS A 163 0.04 6.02 -8.91
C LYS A 163 0.12 6.14 -7.40
N GLN A 164 -0.15 5.06 -6.66
CA GLN A 164 -0.03 5.06 -5.20
C GLN A 164 1.41 5.32 -4.78
N MET A 165 2.38 4.65 -5.42
CA MET A 165 3.79 4.82 -5.13
C MET A 165 4.28 6.26 -5.38
N GLU A 166 3.81 6.88 -6.47
CA GLU A 166 4.05 8.29 -6.76
C GLU A 166 3.46 9.20 -5.67
N LYS A 167 2.18 8.99 -5.32
CA LYS A 167 1.50 9.76 -4.28
C LYS A 167 2.21 9.70 -2.93
N TYR A 168 2.66 8.51 -2.52
CA TYR A 168 3.41 8.33 -1.27
C TYR A 168 4.73 9.11 -1.28
N THR A 169 5.45 9.08 -2.40
CA THR A 169 6.71 9.82 -2.56
C THR A 169 6.49 11.33 -2.52
N GLN A 170 5.46 11.82 -3.21
CA GLN A 170 5.11 13.24 -3.20
C GLN A 170 4.71 13.72 -1.79
N THR A 171 3.93 12.92 -1.06
CA THR A 171 3.50 13.24 0.31
C THR A 171 4.71 13.40 1.24
N ALA A 172 5.66 12.47 1.20
CA ALA A 172 6.88 12.57 2.00
C ALA A 172 7.74 13.78 1.62
N ALA A 173 7.87 14.07 0.31
CA ALA A 173 8.61 15.24 -0.17
C ALA A 173 7.98 16.56 0.28
N GLN A 174 6.65 16.67 0.31
CA GLN A 174 5.95 17.86 0.80
C GLN A 174 6.25 18.14 2.28
N TYR A 175 6.26 17.11 3.13
CA TYR A 175 6.62 17.28 4.54
C TYR A 175 8.10 17.62 4.75
N ASP A 176 8.98 17.08 3.91
CA ASP A 176 10.40 17.47 3.90
C ASP A 176 10.57 18.95 3.55
N GLN A 177 9.91 19.42 2.48
CA GLN A 177 9.94 20.82 2.06
C GLN A 177 9.38 21.76 3.13
N LYS A 178 8.26 21.42 3.77
CA LYS A 178 7.68 22.19 4.89
C LYS A 178 8.67 22.32 6.04
N PHE A 179 9.37 21.24 6.40
CA PHE A 179 10.40 21.29 7.44
C PHE A 179 11.56 22.21 7.07
N GLU A 180 12.03 22.18 5.82
CA GLU A 180 13.10 23.07 5.37
C GLU A 180 12.67 24.56 5.34
N GLN A 181 11.40 24.85 5.04
CA GLN A 181 10.85 26.22 5.15
C GLN A 181 10.87 26.71 6.60
N VAL A 182 10.36 25.91 7.54
CA VAL A 182 10.36 26.23 8.98
C VAL A 182 11.78 26.42 9.51
N LYS A 183 12.73 25.58 9.08
CA LYS A 183 14.15 25.68 9.49
C LYS A 183 14.80 26.99 9.03
N LYS A 184 14.43 27.48 7.84
CA LYS A 184 14.95 28.74 7.28
C LYS A 184 14.23 29.98 7.83
N GLY A 185 13.23 29.81 8.68
CA GLY A 185 12.42 30.91 9.22
C GLY A 185 11.43 31.48 8.20
N PHE A 186 11.17 30.77 7.10
CA PHE A 186 10.04 31.07 6.23
C PHE A 186 8.79 30.49 6.89
N VAL A 187 8.09 31.33 7.66
CA VAL A 187 6.76 31.05 8.22
C VAL A 187 5.87 32.22 7.85
#